data_AF-A0A139X418-F1
#
_entry.id   AF-A0A139X418-F1
#
_cell.length_a   1.000
_cell.length_b   1.000
_cell.length_c   1.000
_cell.angle_alpha   90.00
_cell.angle_beta   90.00
_cell.angle_gamma   90.00
#
_symmetry.space_group_name_H-M   'P 1'
#
loop_
_entity.id
_entity.type
_entity.pdbx_description
1 polymer ?
#
loop_
_entity_poly.entity_id
_entity_poly.type
_entity_poly.pdbx_seq_one_letter_code
_entity_poly.pdbx_strand_id
1 'polypeptide(L)'
;MYQPQAYSCTRISRYLVKLEVQGLARGKRISLIVKSNRIITGQIRLIRNASGSLEIHSFLTLYNRDYGKLINREEVKAVDRGYTEVFYTDDNQSLGQGFGQQLNQKTERITRRGQNKNKLWALAHVRYKNHPQKSRSIRENNLGFQTELKRRHRDDAYVETVVNQACRSITFQAKTLGVESLVEPIRSTKKLSKRAKNRLEKWEKGTVADRLTHWSARNRTHICWVSAAYTSQIDNRNGTLLGTRCRDQFFTFDGVVFQSDHNAAINVRHRMTDSVITQFMPYKQVQAVLLERTARFLSAMGLTLQDAVERQWLNIKYTKCQAFKKLLYGL
;
A
#
# COMPACT_ATOMS: atom_id res chain seq x y z
N MET A 1 30.23 -17.84 1.23
CA MET A 1 29.26 -18.09 2.32
C MET A 1 30.08 -18.51 3.52
N TYR A 2 29.85 -17.97 4.72
CA TYR A 2 30.64 -18.31 5.91
C TYR A 2 29.78 -19.10 6.90
N GLN A 3 30.34 -20.21 7.39
CA GLN A 3 29.77 -20.99 8.49
C GLN A 3 30.11 -20.33 9.83
N PRO A 4 29.36 -20.61 10.91
CA PRO A 4 29.60 -20.03 12.24
C PRO A 4 31.05 -20.13 12.74
N GLN A 5 31.77 -21.19 12.38
CA GLN A 5 33.16 -21.41 12.78
C GLN A 5 34.17 -20.52 12.01
N ALA A 6 33.76 -19.99 10.86
CA ALA A 6 34.62 -19.23 9.94
C ALA A 6 34.62 -17.72 10.20
N TYR A 7 33.89 -17.25 11.23
CA TYR A 7 33.88 -15.85 11.66
C TYR A 7 33.70 -15.72 13.17
N SER A 8 34.01 -14.55 13.71
CA SER A 8 33.64 -14.13 15.06
C SER A 8 32.82 -12.84 15.01
N CYS A 9 31.79 -12.74 15.87
CA CYS A 9 31.03 -11.50 16.02
C CYS A 9 30.97 -11.09 17.50
N THR A 10 31.58 -9.96 17.84
CA THR A 10 31.63 -9.44 19.21
C THR A 10 30.93 -8.10 19.32
N ARG A 11 30.37 -7.79 20.49
CA ARG A 11 29.64 -6.53 20.70
C ARG A 11 30.60 -5.41 21.06
N ILE A 12 30.46 -4.27 20.38
CA ILE A 12 31.17 -3.04 20.72
C ILE A 12 30.26 -2.13 21.55
N SER A 13 29.02 -1.94 21.11
CA SER A 13 28.02 -1.12 21.81
C SER A 13 26.60 -1.64 21.56
N ARG A 14 25.58 -0.94 22.08
CA ARG A 14 24.16 -1.27 21.87
C ARG A 14 23.79 -1.39 20.37
N TYR A 15 24.47 -0.66 19.49
CA TYR A 15 24.14 -0.60 18.05
C TYR A 15 25.34 -0.93 17.14
N LEU A 16 26.46 -1.40 17.70
CA LEU A 16 27.66 -1.73 16.94
C LEU A 16 28.20 -3.11 17.35
N VAL A 17 28.54 -3.89 16.34
CA VAL A 17 29.23 -5.17 16.49
C VAL A 17 30.48 -5.19 15.61
N LYS A 18 31.52 -5.87 16.09
CA LYS A 18 32.70 -6.22 15.31
C LYS A 18 32.46 -7.58 14.68
N LEU A 19 32.51 -7.68 13.36
CA LEU A 19 32.45 -8.93 12.63
C LEU A 19 33.83 -9.20 12.00
N GLU A 20 34.47 -10.29 12.40
CA GLU A 20 35.76 -10.70 11.87
C GLU A 20 35.59 -11.97 11.04
N VAL A 21 35.86 -11.88 9.75
CA VAL A 21 35.75 -13.01 8.82
C VAL A 21 37.12 -13.44 8.31
N GLN A 22 37.24 -14.69 7.91
CA GLN A 22 38.46 -15.18 7.27
C GLN A 22 38.76 -14.40 5.97
N GLY A 23 39.99 -13.92 5.82
CA GLY A 23 40.49 -13.29 4.61
C GLY A 23 41.27 -14.26 3.71
N LEU A 24 41.85 -13.74 2.63
CA LEU A 24 42.69 -14.52 1.70
C LEU A 24 44.04 -14.92 2.31
N ALA A 25 44.59 -14.09 3.20
CA ALA A 25 45.87 -14.35 3.84
C ALA A 25 45.68 -15.18 5.12
N ARG A 26 46.41 -16.29 5.24
CA ARG A 26 46.39 -17.16 6.42
C ARG A 26 46.69 -16.36 7.69
N GLY A 27 45.87 -16.57 8.73
CA GLY A 27 46.00 -15.88 10.03
C GLY A 27 45.50 -14.43 10.05
N LYS A 28 45.20 -13.80 8.91
CA LYS A 28 44.70 -12.43 8.85
C LYS A 28 43.18 -12.41 8.60
N ARG A 29 42.44 -11.96 9.61
CA ARG A 29 40.98 -11.76 9.52
C ARG A 29 40.65 -10.36 9.01
N ILE A 30 39.57 -10.24 8.25
CA ILE A 30 39.00 -8.96 7.85
C ILE A 30 38.04 -8.51 8.96
N SER A 31 38.32 -7.37 9.58
CA SER A 31 37.48 -6.80 10.64
C SER A 31 36.52 -5.76 10.06
N LEU A 32 35.23 -5.94 10.30
CA LEU A 32 34.15 -5.07 9.87
C LEU A 32 33.40 -4.52 11.10
N ILE A 33 33.25 -3.20 11.19
CA ILE A 33 32.37 -2.59 12.19
C ILE A 33 30.98 -2.47 11.57
N VAL A 34 30.01 -3.18 12.13
CA VAL A 34 28.66 -3.30 11.57
C VAL A 34 27.66 -2.65 12.51
N LYS A 35 26.79 -1.79 11.96
CA LYS A 35 25.63 -1.26 12.69
C LYS A 35 24.60 -2.35 12.86
N SER A 36 24.49 -2.88 14.07
CA SER A 36 23.50 -3.90 14.43
C SER A 36 23.21 -3.81 15.93
N ASN A 37 21.94 -3.93 16.29
CA ASN A 37 21.54 -4.08 17.70
C ASN A 37 21.58 -5.53 18.20
N ARG A 38 22.10 -6.45 17.38
CA ARG A 38 22.18 -7.88 17.66
C ARG A 38 23.53 -8.44 17.23
N ILE A 39 24.03 -9.40 18.00
CA ILE A 39 25.18 -10.22 17.58
C ILE A 39 24.74 -11.08 16.40
N ILE A 40 25.55 -11.07 15.34
CA ILE A 40 25.32 -11.87 14.14
C ILE A 40 25.73 -13.31 14.45
N THR A 41 24.83 -14.25 14.22
CA THR A 41 25.02 -15.68 14.50
C THR A 41 24.50 -16.50 13.32
N GLY A 42 24.83 -17.79 13.29
CA GLY A 42 24.42 -18.68 12.21
C GLY A 42 25.22 -18.48 10.93
N GLN A 43 24.66 -18.92 9.81
CA GLN A 43 25.32 -18.79 8.52
C GLN A 43 25.18 -17.37 7.97
N ILE A 44 26.27 -16.83 7.42
CA ILE A 44 26.29 -15.48 6.83
C ILE A 44 26.75 -15.47 5.37
N ARG A 45 26.27 -14.50 4.61
CA ARG A 45 26.77 -14.17 3.26
C ARG A 45 27.31 -12.75 3.26
N LEU A 46 28.51 -12.60 2.70
CA LEU A 46 29.09 -11.31 2.35
C LEU A 46 28.93 -11.13 0.85
N ILE A 47 28.25 -10.08 0.43
CA ILE A 47 27.93 -9.82 -0.97
C ILE A 47 28.41 -8.43 -1.32
N ARG A 48 29.26 -8.30 -2.34
CA ARG A 48 29.55 -7.00 -2.93
C ARG A 48 28.51 -6.74 -4.01
N ASN A 49 27.64 -5.76 -3.78
CA ASN A 49 26.55 -5.46 -4.72
C ASN A 49 27.07 -4.68 -5.95
N ALA A 50 26.22 -4.55 -6.97
CA ALA A 50 26.56 -3.86 -8.22
C ALA A 50 26.90 -2.36 -8.04
N SER A 51 26.51 -1.77 -6.90
CA SER A 51 26.87 -0.39 -6.54
C SER A 51 28.23 -0.28 -5.85
N GLY A 52 28.88 -1.41 -5.57
CA GLY A 52 30.18 -1.53 -4.90
C GLY A 52 30.12 -1.60 -3.38
N SER A 53 28.94 -1.54 -2.78
CA SER A 53 28.75 -1.67 -1.32
C SER A 53 28.80 -3.13 -0.87
N LEU A 54 29.30 -3.36 0.34
CA LEU A 54 29.33 -4.68 0.97
C LEU A 54 28.05 -4.88 1.81
N GLU A 55 27.33 -5.95 1.53
CA GLU A 55 26.14 -6.37 2.26
C GLU A 55 26.44 -7.63 3.07
N ILE A 56 25.88 -7.68 4.28
CA ILE A 56 26.01 -8.81 5.20
C ILE A 56 24.61 -9.38 5.41
N HIS A 57 24.35 -10.55 4.82
CA HIS A 57 23.06 -11.24 4.95
C HIS A 57 23.20 -12.34 5.99
N SER A 58 22.25 -12.40 6.91
CA SER A 58 22.19 -13.45 7.95
C SER A 58 20.72 -13.78 8.23
N PHE A 59 20.45 -15.03 8.57
CA PHE A 59 19.13 -15.44 9.03
C PHE A 59 19.00 -15.20 10.53
N LEU A 60 17.81 -14.78 10.95
CA LEU A 60 17.57 -14.42 12.32
C LEU A 60 16.18 -14.88 12.74
N THR A 61 16.13 -15.71 13.78
CA THR A 61 14.88 -16.02 14.46
C THR A 61 14.46 -14.83 15.31
N LEU A 62 13.28 -14.29 15.01
CA LEU A 62 12.74 -13.12 15.68
C LEU A 62 11.73 -13.57 16.73
N TYR A 63 12.11 -13.48 18.00
CA TYR A 63 11.15 -13.53 19.09
C TYR A 63 10.54 -12.14 19.28
N ASN A 64 9.21 -12.05 19.30
CA ASN A 64 8.54 -10.81 19.60
C ASN A 64 8.75 -10.50 21.09
N ARG A 65 9.62 -9.53 21.41
CA ARG A 65 9.93 -9.19 22.80
C ARG A 65 8.86 -8.30 23.45
N ASP A 66 7.90 -7.81 22.65
CA ASP A 66 6.83 -6.94 23.10
C ASP A 66 5.53 -7.70 23.43
N TYR A 67 5.57 -9.04 23.63
CA TYR A 67 4.37 -9.84 23.92
C TYR A 67 3.52 -9.26 25.07
N GLY A 68 4.15 -8.77 26.13
CA GLY A 68 3.44 -8.16 27.26
C GLY A 68 2.62 -6.93 26.90
N LYS A 69 2.98 -6.23 25.81
CA LYS A 69 2.25 -5.06 25.31
C LYS A 69 1.14 -5.42 24.32
N LEU A 70 1.12 -6.67 23.83
CA LEU A 70 0.05 -7.20 22.98
C LEU A 70 -1.18 -7.68 23.78
N ILE A 71 -1.15 -7.54 25.12
CA ILE A 71 -2.22 -8.00 26.02
C ILE A 71 -3.43 -7.05 25.93
N ASN A 72 -3.20 -5.74 25.86
CA ASN A 72 -4.26 -4.72 25.84
C ASN A 72 -4.58 -4.27 24.41
N ARG A 73 -4.94 -5.23 23.56
CA ARG A 73 -5.33 -4.97 22.16
C ARG A 73 -6.84 -4.96 22.01
N GLU A 74 -7.32 -4.12 21.10
CA GLU A 74 -8.70 -4.17 20.64
C GLU A 74 -8.97 -5.52 19.95
N GLU A 75 -10.18 -6.07 20.14
CA GLU A 75 -10.56 -7.33 19.50
C GLU A 75 -10.56 -7.20 17.97
N VAL A 76 -11.13 -6.11 17.47
CA VAL A 76 -11.34 -5.85 16.05
C VAL A 76 -11.08 -4.38 15.76
N LYS A 77 -10.26 -4.11 14.74
CA LYS A 77 -10.18 -2.82 14.05
C LYS A 77 -10.34 -3.01 12.56
N ALA A 78 -10.67 -1.94 11.85
CA ALA A 78 -10.73 -1.94 10.40
C ALA A 78 -10.04 -0.71 9.81
N VAL A 79 -9.49 -0.87 8.62
CA VAL A 79 -8.82 0.23 7.91
C VAL A 79 -9.22 0.32 6.45
N ASP A 80 -9.42 1.56 6.00
CA ASP A 80 -9.38 1.92 4.59
C ASP A 80 -7.93 2.12 4.13
N ARG A 81 -7.66 1.82 2.85
CA ARG A 81 -6.31 1.89 2.27
C ARG A 81 -6.20 3.08 1.31
N GLY A 82 -5.44 4.08 1.73
CA GLY A 82 -5.26 5.32 0.99
C GLY A 82 -4.08 5.34 0.00
N TYR A 83 -4.10 6.34 -0.88
CA TYR A 83 -2.92 6.80 -1.62
C TYR A 83 -2.19 7.93 -0.88
N THR A 84 -2.93 8.81 -0.19
CA THR A 84 -2.37 9.98 0.49
C THR A 84 -1.68 9.58 1.79
N GLU A 85 -2.40 8.84 2.63
CA GLU A 85 -1.92 8.11 3.79
C GLU A 85 -1.93 6.60 3.49
N VAL A 86 -1.26 5.81 4.34
CA VAL A 86 -1.22 4.36 4.15
C VAL A 86 -2.55 3.73 4.59
N PHE A 87 -3.06 4.15 5.75
CA PHE A 87 -4.33 3.67 6.28
C PHE A 87 -5.14 4.82 6.90
N TYR A 88 -6.46 4.71 6.80
CA TYR A 88 -7.41 5.44 7.63
C TYR A 88 -8.18 4.43 8.46
N THR A 89 -8.34 4.69 9.75
CA THR A 89 -8.90 3.73 10.72
C THR A 89 -10.37 4.01 11.01
N ASP A 90 -11.07 3.00 11.51
CA ASP A 90 -12.47 3.08 11.95
C ASP A 90 -12.67 3.93 13.23
N ASP A 91 -11.59 4.25 13.94
CA ASP A 91 -11.54 5.21 15.06
C ASP A 91 -10.98 6.59 14.65
N ASN A 92 -11.07 6.92 13.35
CA ASN A 92 -10.79 8.26 12.81
C ASN A 92 -9.33 8.73 12.92
N GLN A 93 -8.38 7.79 12.85
CA GLN A 93 -6.93 8.06 12.80
C GLN A 93 -6.34 7.79 11.42
N SER A 94 -5.49 8.70 10.95
CA SER A 94 -4.66 8.54 9.75
C SER A 94 -3.27 7.99 10.11
N LEU A 95 -2.86 6.91 9.44
CA LEU A 95 -1.55 6.28 9.65
C LEU A 95 -0.69 6.34 8.38
N GLY A 96 0.59 6.67 8.56
CA GLY A 96 1.55 6.77 7.46
C GLY A 96 1.44 8.08 6.67
N GLN A 97 1.27 9.19 7.38
CA GLN A 97 1.27 10.54 6.79
C GLN A 97 2.54 10.79 5.97
N GLY A 98 2.40 11.54 4.88
CA GLY A 98 3.50 11.85 3.95
C GLY A 98 3.77 10.78 2.89
N PHE A 99 3.11 9.61 2.95
CA PHE A 99 3.24 8.54 1.96
C PHE A 99 2.95 9.02 0.52
N GLY A 100 1.76 9.59 0.29
CA GLY A 100 1.37 10.08 -1.03
C GLY A 100 2.17 11.28 -1.51
N GLN A 101 2.61 12.16 -0.60
CA GLN A 101 3.47 13.29 -0.94
C GLN A 101 4.80 12.81 -1.54
N GLN A 102 5.39 11.79 -0.93
CA GLN A 102 6.69 11.25 -1.34
C GLN A 102 6.57 10.47 -2.65
N LEU A 103 5.49 9.68 -2.82
CA LEU A 103 5.17 9.06 -4.11
C LEU A 103 4.96 10.10 -5.22
N ASN A 104 4.29 11.21 -4.93
CA ASN A 104 4.09 12.30 -5.87
C ASN A 104 5.42 12.96 -6.28
N GLN A 105 6.27 13.30 -5.31
CA GLN A 105 7.58 13.89 -5.57
C GLN A 105 8.47 12.97 -6.43
N LYS A 106 8.52 11.67 -6.08
CA LYS A 106 9.20 10.61 -6.86
C LYS A 106 8.68 10.56 -8.29
N THR A 107 7.36 10.47 -8.46
CA THR A 107 6.69 10.32 -9.76
C THR A 107 6.91 11.55 -10.66
N GLU A 108 6.78 12.75 -10.11
CA GLU A 108 6.97 14.00 -10.86
C GLU A 108 8.42 14.17 -11.29
N ARG A 109 9.36 13.87 -10.38
CA ARG A 109 10.80 13.89 -10.67
C ARG A 109 11.17 12.93 -11.80
N ILE A 110 10.67 11.68 -11.74
CA ILE A 110 10.90 10.67 -12.78
C ILE A 110 10.31 11.12 -14.11
N THR A 111 9.07 11.63 -14.10
CA THR A 111 8.37 12.10 -15.30
C THR A 111 9.14 13.24 -15.98
N ARG A 112 9.52 14.26 -15.20
CA ARG A 112 10.31 15.41 -15.69
C ARG A 112 11.66 14.98 -16.26
N ARG A 113 12.37 14.07 -15.57
CA ARG A 113 13.65 13.54 -16.07
C ARG A 113 13.50 12.72 -17.34
N GLY A 114 12.46 11.89 -17.43
CA GLY A 114 12.17 11.09 -18.63
C GLY A 114 11.94 11.98 -19.85
N GLN A 115 11.16 13.04 -19.71
CA GLN A 115 10.93 14.02 -20.77
C GLN A 115 12.24 14.67 -21.25
N ASN A 116 13.12 15.06 -20.34
CA ASN A 116 14.42 15.65 -20.69
C ASN A 116 15.37 14.61 -21.34
N LYS A 117 15.36 13.36 -20.88
CA LYS A 117 16.15 12.27 -21.47
C LYS A 117 15.72 11.95 -22.90
N ASN A 118 14.44 12.04 -23.23
CA ASN A 118 13.96 11.79 -24.60
C ASN A 118 14.63 12.74 -25.62
N LYS A 119 14.77 14.02 -25.27
CA LYS A 119 15.48 15.01 -26.10
C LYS A 119 16.95 14.64 -26.30
N LEU A 120 17.61 14.17 -25.23
CA LEU A 120 19.01 13.74 -25.27
C LEU A 120 19.21 12.47 -26.10
N TRP A 121 18.27 11.52 -26.04
CA TRP A 121 18.27 10.33 -26.90
C TRP A 121 18.17 10.70 -28.38
N ALA A 122 17.23 11.58 -28.74
CA ALA A 122 17.10 12.07 -30.10
C ALA A 122 18.39 12.76 -30.58
N LEU A 123 18.98 13.61 -29.74
CA LEU A 123 20.22 14.31 -30.05
C LEU A 123 21.41 13.36 -30.23
N ALA A 124 21.54 12.36 -29.35
CA ALA A 124 22.58 11.33 -29.46
C ALA A 124 22.41 10.49 -30.73
N HIS A 125 21.17 10.20 -31.13
CA HIS A 125 20.87 9.47 -32.36
C HIS A 125 21.28 10.25 -33.60
N VAL A 126 20.88 11.52 -33.71
CA VAL A 126 21.27 12.40 -34.83
C VAL A 126 22.79 12.54 -34.93
N ARG A 127 23.49 12.73 -33.81
CA ARG A 127 24.94 12.89 -33.78
C ARG A 127 25.73 11.60 -33.99
N TYR A 128 25.08 10.43 -33.99
CA TYR A 128 25.78 9.15 -34.08
C TYR A 128 26.62 9.03 -35.35
N LYS A 129 26.10 9.51 -36.50
CA LYS A 129 26.78 9.44 -37.79
C LYS A 129 27.90 10.48 -37.94
N ASN A 130 27.63 11.73 -37.58
CA ASN A 130 28.54 12.85 -37.89
C ASN A 130 29.49 13.21 -36.73
N HIS A 131 29.13 12.89 -35.48
CA HIS A 131 29.92 13.20 -34.28
C HIS A 131 29.85 12.05 -33.25
N PRO A 132 30.41 10.87 -33.58
CA PRO A 132 30.25 9.65 -32.77
C PRO A 132 30.79 9.78 -31.34
N GLN A 133 31.90 10.50 -31.14
CA GLN A 133 32.45 10.77 -29.81
C GLN A 133 31.47 11.57 -28.93
N LYS A 134 30.81 12.58 -29.51
CA LYS A 134 29.79 13.38 -28.80
C LYS A 134 28.55 12.54 -28.49
N SER A 135 28.13 11.68 -29.43
CA SER A 135 27.03 10.73 -29.21
C SER A 135 27.33 9.78 -28.05
N ARG A 136 28.52 9.18 -28.02
CA ARG A 136 28.99 8.30 -26.95
C ARG A 136 29.02 9.01 -25.60
N SER A 137 29.61 10.20 -25.55
CA SER A 137 29.66 11.01 -24.32
C SER A 137 28.27 11.34 -23.76
N ILE A 138 27.28 11.67 -24.62
CA ILE A 138 25.89 11.91 -24.17
C ILE A 138 25.28 10.63 -23.57
N ARG A 139 25.52 9.47 -24.19
CA ARG A 139 25.00 8.18 -23.71
C ARG A 139 25.60 7.79 -22.36
N GLU A 140 26.90 7.93 -22.20
CA GLU A 140 27.63 7.54 -20.99
C GLU A 140 27.35 8.51 -19.83
N ASN A 141 27.44 9.82 -20.08
CA ASN A 141 27.42 10.82 -19.02
C ASN A 141 26.03 11.35 -18.68
N ASN A 142 25.13 11.48 -19.67
CA ASN A 142 23.82 12.12 -19.45
C ASN A 142 22.66 11.11 -19.40
N LEU A 143 22.76 10.01 -20.13
CA LEU A 143 21.68 9.01 -20.22
C LEU A 143 21.83 7.86 -19.20
N GLY A 144 22.95 7.79 -18.48
CA GLY A 144 23.18 6.82 -17.41
C GLY A 144 22.09 6.77 -16.33
N PHE A 145 22.00 5.61 -15.65
CA PHE A 145 20.96 5.33 -14.66
C PHE A 145 21.46 5.29 -13.21
N GLN A 146 22.76 5.28 -12.96
CA GLN A 146 23.34 5.06 -11.62
C GLN A 146 22.85 6.08 -10.57
N THR A 147 22.87 7.37 -10.90
CA THR A 147 22.37 8.41 -10.00
C THR A 147 20.87 8.29 -9.74
N GLU A 148 20.11 7.87 -10.75
CA GLU A 148 18.66 7.65 -10.62
C GLU A 148 18.36 6.43 -9.77
N LEU A 149 19.11 5.34 -9.95
CA LEU A 149 19.00 4.12 -9.17
C LEU A 149 19.27 4.38 -7.69
N LYS A 150 20.37 5.10 -7.37
CA LYS A 150 20.68 5.51 -5.98
C LYS A 150 19.60 6.40 -5.35
N ARG A 151 18.88 7.19 -6.14
CA ARG A 151 17.75 7.99 -5.64
C ARG A 151 16.51 7.12 -5.45
N ARG A 152 16.19 6.26 -6.42
CA ARG A 152 15.09 5.31 -6.32
C ARG A 152 15.22 4.45 -5.06
N HIS A 153 16.39 3.90 -4.77
CA HIS A 153 16.60 3.13 -3.54
C HIS A 153 16.33 3.94 -2.26
N ARG A 154 16.64 5.23 -2.25
CA ARG A 154 16.33 6.10 -1.09
C ARG A 154 14.84 6.38 -0.98
N ASP A 155 14.19 6.67 -2.11
CA ASP A 155 12.74 6.88 -2.16
C ASP A 155 12.00 5.62 -1.71
N ASP A 156 12.39 4.45 -2.22
CA ASP A 156 11.82 3.14 -1.86
C ASP A 156 12.03 2.83 -0.37
N ALA A 157 13.24 3.06 0.16
CA ALA A 157 13.53 2.84 1.59
C ALA A 157 12.71 3.76 2.50
N TYR A 158 12.48 5.02 2.09
CA TYR A 158 11.62 5.94 2.82
C TYR A 158 10.17 5.45 2.81
N VAL A 159 9.64 5.10 1.63
CA VAL A 159 8.27 4.59 1.48
C VAL A 159 8.08 3.34 2.33
N GLU A 160 9.01 2.39 2.26
CA GLU A 160 8.99 1.18 3.08
C GLU A 160 9.02 1.50 4.58
N THR A 161 9.76 2.53 5.00
CA THR A 161 9.78 2.97 6.41
C THR A 161 8.42 3.46 6.87
N VAL A 162 7.76 4.34 6.09
CA VAL A 162 6.43 4.87 6.41
C VAL A 162 5.39 3.75 6.45
N VAL A 163 5.41 2.87 5.45
CA VAL A 163 4.51 1.71 5.40
C VAL A 163 4.75 0.76 6.58
N ASN A 164 5.99 0.48 6.93
CA ASN A 164 6.33 -0.38 8.06
C ASN A 164 5.86 0.22 9.39
N GLN A 165 6.01 1.53 9.59
CA GLN A 165 5.53 2.20 10.80
C GLN A 165 4.01 2.11 10.90
N ALA A 166 3.28 2.37 9.81
CA ALA A 166 1.83 2.27 9.77
C ALA A 166 1.34 0.83 10.02
N CYS A 167 1.91 -0.15 9.30
CA CYS A 167 1.57 -1.58 9.47
C CYS A 167 1.89 -2.09 10.87
N ARG A 168 3.05 -1.72 11.42
CA ARG A 168 3.41 -2.06 12.80
C ARG A 168 2.42 -1.48 13.78
N SER A 169 2.08 -0.19 13.65
CA SER A 169 1.16 0.49 14.56
C SER A 169 -0.20 -0.20 14.58
N ILE A 170 -0.83 -0.39 13.41
CA ILE A 170 -2.20 -0.93 13.36
C ILE A 170 -2.28 -2.39 13.80
N THR A 171 -1.32 -3.24 13.39
CA THR A 171 -1.29 -4.64 13.83
C THR A 171 -1.01 -4.77 15.32
N PHE A 172 -0.30 -3.81 15.91
CA PHE A 172 -0.07 -3.81 17.35
C PHE A 172 -1.33 -3.45 18.15
N GLN A 173 -2.26 -2.69 17.57
CA GLN A 173 -3.48 -2.24 18.24
C GLN A 173 -4.59 -3.30 18.28
N ALA A 174 -4.62 -4.24 17.33
CA ALA A 174 -5.74 -5.16 17.14
C ALA A 174 -5.34 -6.64 17.15
N LYS A 175 -6.25 -7.51 17.62
CA LYS A 175 -6.16 -8.98 17.46
C LYS A 175 -6.60 -9.40 16.07
N THR A 176 -7.68 -8.80 15.56
CA THR A 176 -8.21 -9.00 14.21
C THR A 176 -8.26 -7.67 13.48
N LEU A 177 -7.74 -7.61 12.25
CA LEU A 177 -7.70 -6.41 11.44
C LEU A 177 -8.44 -6.63 10.11
N GLY A 178 -9.52 -5.89 9.89
CA GLY A 178 -10.24 -5.83 8.62
C GLY A 178 -9.54 -4.92 7.63
N VAL A 179 -9.26 -5.42 6.43
CA VAL A 179 -8.58 -4.67 5.37
C VAL A 179 -9.15 -5.00 4.00
N GLU A 180 -9.30 -3.99 3.16
CA GLU A 180 -9.70 -4.18 1.77
C GLU A 180 -8.69 -5.01 0.96
N SER A 181 -9.22 -6.01 0.25
CA SER A 181 -8.52 -6.80 -0.75
C SER A 181 -8.45 -6.02 -2.08
N LEU A 182 -7.34 -5.32 -2.31
CA LEU A 182 -7.07 -4.60 -3.56
C LEU A 182 -6.40 -5.47 -4.65
N VAL A 183 -6.71 -6.78 -4.65
CA VAL A 183 -6.15 -7.77 -5.57
C VAL A 183 -6.70 -7.57 -6.98
N GLU A 184 -7.97 -7.16 -7.11
CA GLU A 184 -8.56 -6.88 -8.41
C GLU A 184 -7.93 -5.63 -9.07
N PRO A 185 -7.75 -5.62 -10.41
CA PRO A 185 -7.33 -4.44 -11.12
C PRO A 185 -8.37 -3.33 -10.97
N ILE A 186 -7.95 -2.17 -10.45
CA ILE A 186 -8.81 -0.99 -10.38
C ILE A 186 -8.90 -0.40 -11.79
N ARG A 187 -9.91 -0.82 -12.55
CA ARG A 187 -10.17 -0.30 -13.90
C ARG A 187 -11.00 0.97 -13.80
N SER A 188 -10.39 2.12 -14.10
CA SER A 188 -11.15 3.36 -14.25
C SER A 188 -11.68 3.49 -15.67
N THR A 189 -12.99 3.69 -15.81
CA THR A 189 -13.63 4.09 -17.08
C THR A 189 -13.50 5.59 -17.36
N LYS A 190 -13.09 6.39 -16.37
CA LYS A 190 -12.92 7.84 -16.52
C LYS A 190 -11.60 8.16 -17.22
N LYS A 191 -11.64 9.15 -18.12
CA LYS A 191 -10.44 9.72 -18.74
C LYS A 191 -9.62 10.47 -17.69
N LEU A 192 -8.71 9.76 -17.02
CA LEU A 192 -7.75 10.35 -16.09
C LEU A 192 -6.66 11.12 -16.86
N SER A 193 -6.21 12.24 -16.28
CA SER A 193 -5.05 12.97 -16.81
C SER A 193 -3.81 12.08 -16.78
N LYS A 194 -2.85 12.33 -17.68
CA LYS A 194 -1.57 11.59 -17.71
C LYS A 194 -0.85 11.64 -16.36
N ARG A 195 -0.90 12.79 -15.68
CA ARG A 195 -0.32 12.97 -14.34
C ARG A 195 -0.98 12.06 -13.29
N ALA A 196 -2.32 11.98 -13.30
CA ALA A 196 -3.05 11.11 -12.37
C ALA A 196 -2.78 9.62 -12.64
N LYS A 197 -2.74 9.21 -13.91
CA LYS A 197 -2.38 7.83 -14.29
C LYS A 197 -0.99 7.45 -13.80
N ASN A 198 0.01 8.29 -14.06
CA ASN A 198 1.38 8.05 -13.62
C ASN A 198 1.49 7.89 -12.09
N ARG A 199 0.72 8.66 -11.32
CA ARG A 199 0.70 8.57 -9.85
C ARG A 199 0.09 7.24 -9.37
N LEU A 200 -1.06 6.86 -9.93
CA LEU A 200 -1.74 5.61 -9.56
C LEU A 200 -0.95 4.36 -9.97
N GLU A 201 -0.24 4.40 -11.11
CA GLU A 201 0.69 3.33 -11.50
C GLU A 201 1.87 3.16 -10.54
N LYS A 202 2.19 4.21 -9.77
CA LYS A 202 3.23 4.18 -8.73
C LYS A 202 2.66 3.98 -7.34
N TRP A 203 1.37 3.71 -7.21
CA TRP A 203 0.79 3.36 -5.93
C TRP A 203 1.31 2.00 -5.48
N GLU A 204 2.09 1.98 -4.40
CA GLU A 204 2.74 0.80 -3.87
C GLU A 204 1.80 -0.09 -3.05
N LYS A 205 0.59 -0.37 -3.57
CA LYS A 205 -0.43 -1.17 -2.89
C LYS A 205 0.03 -2.61 -2.62
N GLY A 206 0.89 -3.18 -3.46
CA GLY A 206 1.51 -4.49 -3.21
C GLY A 206 2.42 -4.46 -1.98
N THR A 207 3.33 -3.48 -1.93
CA THR A 207 4.23 -3.26 -0.79
C THR A 207 3.49 -3.14 0.53
N VAL A 208 2.38 -2.40 0.55
CA VAL A 208 1.55 -2.26 1.77
C VAL A 208 0.97 -3.62 2.21
N ALA A 209 0.45 -4.44 1.29
CA ALA A 209 -0.10 -5.76 1.62
C ALA A 209 0.98 -6.72 2.13
N ASP A 210 2.16 -6.72 1.49
CA ASP A 210 3.30 -7.55 1.89
C ASP A 210 3.81 -7.18 3.28
N ARG A 211 4.00 -5.88 3.54
CA ARG A 211 4.44 -5.38 4.85
C ARG A 211 3.39 -5.64 5.92
N LEU A 212 2.10 -5.48 5.60
CA LEU A 212 1.03 -5.79 6.54
C LEU A 212 1.05 -7.27 6.95
N THR A 213 1.19 -8.18 5.98
CA THR A 213 1.32 -9.63 6.23
C THR A 213 2.52 -9.94 7.11
N HIS A 214 3.68 -9.31 6.85
CA HIS A 214 4.87 -9.45 7.68
C HIS A 214 4.64 -9.02 9.13
N TRP A 215 4.03 -7.84 9.35
CA TRP A 215 3.78 -7.32 10.70
C TRP A 215 2.66 -8.07 11.42
N SER A 216 1.64 -8.53 10.71
CA SER A 216 0.60 -9.41 11.24
C SER A 216 1.17 -10.71 11.80
N ALA A 217 2.04 -11.39 11.03
CA ALA A 217 2.70 -12.61 11.51
C ALA A 217 3.55 -12.34 12.74
N ARG A 218 4.25 -11.19 12.77
CA ARG A 218 5.09 -10.79 13.90
C ARG A 218 4.29 -10.46 15.16
N ASN A 219 3.19 -9.74 15.02
CA ASN A 219 2.34 -9.28 16.12
C ASN A 219 1.22 -10.25 16.47
N ARG A 220 1.12 -11.40 15.77
CA ARG A 220 0.03 -12.37 15.91
C ARG A 220 -1.33 -11.70 15.80
N THR A 221 -1.51 -10.96 14.71
CA THR A 221 -2.76 -10.30 14.37
C THR A 221 -3.36 -11.01 13.18
N HIS A 222 -4.61 -11.45 13.28
CA HIS A 222 -5.32 -12.05 12.16
C HIS A 222 -5.73 -10.95 11.17
N ILE A 223 -5.37 -11.09 9.88
CA ILE A 223 -5.85 -10.18 8.84
C ILE A 223 -7.10 -10.78 8.20
N CYS A 224 -8.22 -10.08 8.29
CA CYS A 224 -9.45 -10.38 7.57
C CYS A 224 -9.49 -9.55 6.28
N TRP A 225 -9.18 -10.18 5.15
CA TRP A 225 -9.27 -9.53 3.85
C TRP A 225 -10.71 -9.50 3.36
N VAL A 226 -11.26 -8.31 3.13
CA VAL A 226 -12.65 -8.13 2.71
C VAL A 226 -12.76 -7.57 1.30
N SER A 227 -13.93 -7.69 0.66
CA SER A 227 -14.15 -7.08 -0.65
C SER A 227 -14.08 -5.55 -0.57
N ALA A 228 -13.25 -4.95 -1.42
CA ALA A 228 -13.12 -3.48 -1.57
C ALA A 228 -14.28 -2.86 -2.37
N ALA A 229 -15.19 -3.68 -2.90
CA ALA A 229 -16.25 -3.19 -3.76
C ALA A 229 -17.26 -2.36 -2.96
N TYR A 230 -17.45 -1.11 -3.40
CA TYR A 230 -18.42 -0.13 -2.89
C TYR A 230 -18.26 0.33 -1.43
N THR A 231 -17.25 -0.12 -0.70
CA THR A 231 -16.94 0.32 0.69
C THR A 231 -16.88 1.84 0.86
N SER A 232 -16.31 2.55 -0.11
CA SER A 232 -16.25 4.03 -0.13
C SER A 232 -17.51 4.71 -0.67
N GLN A 233 -18.54 3.95 -1.04
CA GLN A 233 -19.81 4.42 -1.63
C GLN A 233 -21.04 4.10 -0.77
N ILE A 234 -20.87 3.35 0.31
CA ILE A 234 -21.95 2.93 1.21
C ILE A 234 -22.00 3.88 2.40
N ASP A 235 -23.20 4.23 2.89
CA ASP A 235 -23.35 4.89 4.19
C ASP A 235 -23.15 3.86 5.30
N ASN A 236 -22.13 4.08 6.13
CA ASN A 236 -21.76 3.15 7.19
C ASN A 236 -22.89 2.85 8.18
N ARG A 237 -23.82 3.80 8.43
CA ARG A 237 -24.86 3.65 9.46
C ARG A 237 -25.94 2.64 9.08
N ASN A 238 -26.24 2.52 7.79
CA ASN A 238 -27.37 1.73 7.29
C ASN A 238 -26.96 0.68 6.25
N GLY A 239 -25.72 0.70 5.77
CA GLY A 239 -25.22 -0.28 4.80
C GLY A 239 -25.81 -0.14 3.40
N THR A 240 -26.39 1.02 3.07
CA THR A 240 -27.07 1.29 1.79
C THR A 240 -26.21 2.13 0.84
N LEU A 241 -26.63 2.19 -0.43
CA LEU A 241 -26.04 3.04 -1.46
C LEU A 241 -26.60 4.49 -1.45
N LEU A 242 -27.27 4.90 -0.36
CA LEU A 242 -27.90 6.21 -0.18
C LEU A 242 -26.90 7.24 0.32
N GLY A 243 -25.95 7.58 -0.52
CA GLY A 243 -24.95 8.60 -0.24
C GLY A 243 -23.97 8.78 -1.38
N THR A 244 -23.23 9.87 -1.33
CA THR A 244 -22.24 10.20 -2.36
C THR A 244 -20.95 10.70 -1.73
N ARG A 245 -19.85 10.03 -2.07
CA ARG A 245 -18.49 10.52 -1.79
C ARG A 245 -18.15 11.68 -2.73
N CYS A 246 -17.74 12.81 -2.17
CA CYS A 246 -17.09 13.90 -2.86
C CYS A 246 -15.76 14.23 -2.17
N ARG A 247 -14.66 13.82 -2.80
CA ARG A 247 -13.29 13.97 -2.25
C ARG A 247 -13.18 13.32 -0.85
N ASP A 248 -12.90 14.12 0.16
CA ASP A 248 -12.63 13.71 1.54
C ASP A 248 -13.91 13.66 2.39
N GLN A 249 -15.06 13.99 1.78
CA GLN A 249 -16.36 14.00 2.43
C GLN A 249 -17.28 12.95 1.82
N PHE A 250 -18.12 12.35 2.67
CA PHE A 250 -19.20 11.46 2.29
C PHE A 250 -20.52 12.09 2.74
N PHE A 251 -21.39 12.41 1.78
CA PHE A 251 -22.69 13.01 2.01
C PHE A 251 -23.76 11.92 2.04
N THR A 252 -24.50 11.83 3.13
CA THR A 252 -25.59 10.87 3.30
C THR A 252 -26.91 11.45 2.78
N PHE A 253 -27.91 10.61 2.57
CA PHE A 253 -29.22 11.05 2.07
C PHE A 253 -30.00 11.96 3.04
N ASP A 254 -29.74 11.82 4.35
CA ASP A 254 -30.35 12.59 5.44
C ASP A 254 -29.56 13.86 5.80
N GLY A 255 -28.51 14.20 5.03
CA GLY A 255 -27.75 15.45 5.18
C GLY A 255 -26.58 15.41 6.15
N VAL A 256 -26.30 14.27 6.78
CA VAL A 256 -25.09 14.06 7.60
C VAL A 256 -23.86 13.96 6.69
N VAL A 257 -22.72 14.46 7.17
CA VAL A 257 -21.45 14.43 6.43
C VAL A 257 -20.38 13.74 7.26
N PHE A 258 -19.76 12.71 6.69
CA PHE A 258 -18.62 12.01 7.28
C PHE A 258 -17.32 12.33 6.54
N GLN A 259 -16.19 12.13 7.22
CA GLN A 259 -14.93 11.96 6.52
C GLN A 259 -15.01 10.65 5.71
N SER A 260 -14.63 10.69 4.43
CA SER A 260 -14.95 9.61 3.49
C SER A 260 -14.14 8.33 3.69
N ASP A 261 -12.91 8.43 4.19
CA ASP A 261 -12.04 7.28 4.45
C ASP A 261 -12.39 6.64 5.82
N HIS A 262 -12.86 7.42 6.79
CA HIS A 262 -13.46 6.95 8.05
C HIS A 262 -14.72 6.15 7.78
N ASN A 263 -15.64 6.69 6.98
CA ASN A 263 -16.83 5.97 6.53
C ASN A 263 -16.46 4.66 5.82
N ALA A 264 -15.44 4.68 4.95
CA ALA A 264 -14.96 3.48 4.28
C ALA A 264 -14.37 2.46 5.28
N ALA A 265 -13.58 2.89 6.26
CA ALA A 265 -13.01 2.02 7.28
C ALA A 265 -14.10 1.33 8.14
N ILE A 266 -15.16 2.05 8.51
CA ILE A 266 -16.31 1.44 9.20
C ILE A 266 -17.03 0.43 8.29
N ASN A 267 -17.20 0.75 7.00
CA ASN A 267 -17.77 -0.22 6.05
C ASN A 267 -16.92 -1.48 5.89
N VAL A 268 -15.58 -1.34 5.93
CA VAL A 268 -14.66 -2.48 5.98
C VAL A 268 -14.90 -3.33 7.23
N ARG A 269 -15.11 -2.69 8.39
CA ARG A 269 -15.48 -3.38 9.64
C ARG A 269 -16.75 -4.18 9.48
N HIS A 270 -17.83 -3.56 8.96
CA HIS A 270 -19.10 -4.23 8.73
C HIS A 270 -18.97 -5.40 7.74
N ARG A 271 -18.06 -5.29 6.76
CA ARG A 271 -17.80 -6.35 5.78
C ARG A 271 -17.13 -7.58 6.39
N MET A 272 -16.40 -7.46 7.50
CA MET A 272 -15.74 -8.60 8.15
C MET A 272 -16.73 -9.67 8.62
N THR A 273 -17.96 -9.28 8.96
CA THR A 273 -19.02 -10.17 9.44
C THR A 273 -20.13 -10.38 8.41
N ASP A 274 -19.95 -9.90 7.18
CA ASP A 274 -20.94 -10.02 6.11
C ASP A 274 -20.87 -11.43 5.50
N SER A 275 -21.89 -12.25 5.77
CA SER A 275 -21.98 -13.62 5.26
C SER A 275 -22.32 -13.69 3.77
N VAL A 276 -22.85 -12.62 3.19
CA VAL A 276 -23.30 -12.59 1.80
C VAL A 276 -22.17 -12.11 0.89
N ILE A 277 -21.51 -11.00 1.24
CA ILE A 277 -20.47 -10.41 0.39
C ILE A 277 -19.09 -10.96 0.78
N THR A 278 -18.64 -11.94 0.00
CA THR A 278 -17.32 -12.58 0.18
C THR A 278 -16.18 -11.75 -0.43
N GLN A 279 -14.95 -12.02 0.01
CA GLN A 279 -13.74 -11.30 -0.45
C GLN A 279 -13.59 -11.24 -1.97
N PHE A 280 -13.87 -12.35 -2.66
CA PHE A 280 -13.68 -12.51 -4.10
C PHE A 280 -14.98 -12.33 -4.90
N MET A 281 -16.06 -11.85 -4.26
CA MET A 281 -17.30 -11.59 -4.96
C MET A 281 -17.09 -10.48 -6.02
N PRO A 282 -17.42 -10.73 -7.30
CA PRO A 282 -17.27 -9.73 -8.35
C PRO A 282 -18.08 -8.46 -8.04
N TYR A 283 -17.54 -7.30 -8.36
CA TYR A 283 -18.15 -6.02 -8.01
C TYR A 283 -19.62 -5.89 -8.47
N LYS A 284 -20.01 -6.48 -9.61
CA LYS A 284 -21.40 -6.45 -10.10
C LYS A 284 -22.36 -7.25 -9.20
N GLN A 285 -21.90 -8.35 -8.61
CA GLN A 285 -22.68 -9.13 -7.65
C GLN A 285 -22.78 -8.39 -6.32
N VAL A 286 -21.67 -7.80 -5.85
CA VAL A 286 -21.68 -6.91 -4.67
C VAL A 286 -22.68 -5.77 -4.87
N GLN A 287 -22.69 -5.14 -6.05
CA GLN A 287 -23.63 -4.09 -6.40
C GLN A 287 -25.09 -4.56 -6.30
N ALA A 288 -25.40 -5.77 -6.78
CA ALA A 288 -26.75 -6.33 -6.71
C ALA A 288 -27.20 -6.51 -5.26
N VAL A 289 -26.37 -7.14 -4.41
CA VAL A 289 -26.66 -7.32 -2.98
C VAL A 289 -26.89 -5.97 -2.27
N LEU A 290 -26.07 -4.97 -2.58
CA LEU A 290 -26.22 -3.64 -1.98
C LEU A 290 -27.48 -2.91 -2.47
N LEU A 291 -27.86 -3.09 -3.74
CA LEU A 291 -29.12 -2.57 -4.26
C LEU A 291 -30.33 -3.23 -3.59
N GLU A 292 -30.30 -4.55 -3.37
CA GLU A 292 -31.33 -5.26 -2.62
C GLU A 292 -31.47 -4.74 -1.18
N ARG A 293 -30.34 -4.58 -0.47
CA ARG A 293 -30.32 -3.99 0.88
C ARG A 293 -30.89 -2.57 0.89
N THR A 294 -30.52 -1.77 -0.12
CA THR A 294 -31.01 -0.39 -0.27
C THR A 294 -32.52 -0.37 -0.54
N ALA A 295 -33.03 -1.26 -1.40
CA ALA A 295 -34.46 -1.37 -1.68
C ALA A 295 -35.26 -1.74 -0.42
N ARG A 296 -34.78 -2.70 0.37
CA ARG A 296 -35.41 -3.08 1.65
C ARG A 296 -35.45 -1.92 2.64
N PHE A 297 -34.36 -1.17 2.77
CA PHE A 297 -34.28 0.00 3.62
C PHE A 297 -35.28 1.08 3.20
N LEU A 298 -35.35 1.40 1.90
CA LEU A 298 -36.30 2.38 1.37
C LEU A 298 -37.75 1.91 1.53
N SER A 299 -38.03 0.63 1.30
CA SER A 299 -39.37 0.06 1.48
C SER A 299 -39.87 0.21 2.92
N ALA A 300 -38.99 0.08 3.92
CA ALA A 300 -39.33 0.34 5.31
C ALA A 300 -39.67 1.82 5.58
N MET A 301 -39.22 2.73 4.71
CA MET A 301 -39.58 4.16 4.74
C MET A 301 -40.77 4.50 3.83
N GLY A 302 -41.41 3.51 3.19
CA GLY A 302 -42.49 3.75 2.22
C GLY A 302 -42.00 4.33 0.88
N LEU A 303 -40.73 4.12 0.53
CA LEU A 303 -40.10 4.65 -0.67
C LEU A 303 -39.58 3.53 -1.59
N THR A 304 -39.44 3.82 -2.87
CA THR A 304 -38.86 2.92 -3.86
C THR A 304 -37.42 3.29 -4.23
N LEU A 305 -36.74 2.43 -5.00
CA LEU A 305 -35.45 2.80 -5.59
C LEU A 305 -35.56 3.98 -6.58
N GLN A 306 -36.69 4.10 -7.28
CA GLN A 306 -36.95 5.18 -8.22
C GLN A 306 -37.10 6.53 -7.48
N ASP A 307 -37.86 6.52 -6.39
CA ASP A 307 -37.98 7.63 -5.44
C ASP A 307 -36.63 8.18 -4.96
N ALA A 308 -35.69 7.28 -4.64
CA ALA A 308 -34.36 7.67 -4.19
C ALA A 308 -33.49 8.26 -5.31
N VAL A 309 -33.71 7.86 -6.57
CA VAL A 309 -33.03 8.46 -7.72
C VAL A 309 -33.57 9.86 -8.01
N GLU A 310 -34.89 10.04 -7.94
CA GLU A 310 -35.55 11.34 -8.17
C GLU A 310 -35.13 12.38 -7.11
N ARG A 311 -35.00 11.95 -5.86
CA ARG A 311 -34.47 12.76 -4.75
C ARG A 311 -32.95 12.93 -4.77
N GLN A 312 -32.25 12.36 -5.76
CA GLN A 312 -30.79 12.39 -5.92
C GLN A 312 -30.00 11.73 -4.78
N TRP A 313 -30.65 10.89 -3.97
CA TRP A 313 -30.02 10.12 -2.88
C TRP A 313 -29.23 8.93 -3.42
N LEU A 314 -29.76 8.30 -4.48
CA LEU A 314 -29.15 7.18 -5.18
C LEU A 314 -28.63 7.63 -6.54
N ASN A 315 -27.36 7.32 -6.84
CA ASN A 315 -26.75 7.75 -8.09
C ASN A 315 -27.46 7.15 -9.32
N ILE A 316 -27.87 7.99 -10.27
CA ILE A 316 -28.58 7.59 -11.49
C ILE A 316 -27.86 6.51 -12.32
N LYS A 317 -26.54 6.34 -12.17
CA LYS A 317 -25.80 5.25 -12.85
C LYS A 317 -26.37 3.85 -12.52
N TYR A 318 -26.98 3.67 -11.35
CA TYR A 318 -27.49 2.38 -10.90
C TYR A 318 -28.74 1.94 -11.67
N THR A 319 -29.50 2.86 -12.27
CA THR A 319 -30.70 2.53 -13.08
C THR A 319 -30.37 1.68 -14.31
N LYS A 320 -29.12 1.75 -14.79
CA LYS A 320 -28.63 0.99 -15.93
C LYS A 320 -28.29 -0.46 -15.57
N CYS A 321 -28.17 -0.78 -14.28
CA CYS A 321 -27.78 -2.11 -13.82
C CYS A 321 -28.98 -3.07 -13.87
N GLN A 322 -28.72 -4.34 -14.23
CA GLN A 322 -29.77 -5.35 -14.33
C GLN A 322 -30.50 -5.53 -12.99
N ALA A 323 -29.77 -5.65 -11.87
CA ALA A 323 -30.35 -5.82 -10.53
C ALA A 323 -31.32 -4.69 -10.14
N PHE A 324 -31.03 -3.44 -10.51
CA PHE A 324 -31.95 -2.31 -10.26
C PHE A 324 -33.26 -2.51 -11.01
N LYS A 325 -33.20 -2.87 -12.30
CA LYS A 325 -34.38 -3.12 -13.13
C LYS A 325 -35.21 -4.29 -12.59
N LYS A 326 -34.55 -5.36 -12.12
CA LYS A 326 -35.22 -6.50 -11.49
C LYS A 326 -36.00 -6.10 -10.25
N LEU A 327 -35.38 -5.32 -9.37
CA LEU A 327 -36.00 -4.88 -8.12
C LEU A 327 -37.17 -3.90 -8.32
N LEU A 328 -37.12 -3.10 -9.39
CA LEU A 328 -38.18 -2.13 -9.68
C LEU A 328 -39.37 -2.75 -10.44
N TYR A 329 -39.10 -3.66 -11.38
CA TYR A 329 -40.11 -4.19 -12.31
C TYR A 329 -40.44 -5.68 -12.14
N GLY A 330 -39.78 -6.39 -11.22
CA GLY A 330 -39.98 -7.83 -10.99
C GLY A 330 -39.44 -8.75 -12.09
N LEU A 331 -38.56 -8.23 -12.97
CA LEU A 331 -37.98 -8.95 -14.13
C LEU A 331 -36.76 -9.84 -13.81
#